data_AF-A0A524I170-F1
#
_entry.id   AF-A0A524I170-F1
#
_cell.length_a   1.000
_cell.length_b   1.000
_cell.length_c   1.000
_cell.angle_alpha   90.00
_cell.angle_beta   90.00
_cell.angle_gamma   90.00
#
_symmetry.space_group_name_H-M   'P 1'
#
loop_
_entity.id
_entity.type
_entity.pdbx_description
1 polymer ?
#
loop_
_entity_poly.entity_id
_entity_poly.type
_entity_poly.pdbx_seq_one_letter_code
_entity_poly.pdbx_strand_id
1 'polypeptide(L)'
;METVGGTGLNDHLADKRAIIDRPWDIVVGHGYSTLDEDRPGDPGLLIASVKEMADMLAAQNAQVKFYLLATWSRPDMIYPADESSPWRGTPISQMGADIENAYEAAARNAGNRVAG
;
A
#
# COMPACT_ATOMS: atom_id res chain seq x y z
N MET A 1 4.59 -15.33 -6.91
CA MET A 1 4.70 -13.88 -7.11
C MET A 1 3.52 -13.45 -7.94
N GLU A 2 2.83 -12.41 -7.52
CA GLU A 2 1.67 -11.83 -8.20
C GLU A 2 1.91 -10.32 -8.27
N THR A 3 1.70 -9.73 -9.44
CA THR A 3 2.06 -8.34 -9.75
C THR A 3 1.17 -7.83 -10.87
N VAL A 4 0.63 -6.63 -10.69
CA VAL A 4 -0.05 -5.85 -11.73
C VAL A 4 0.59 -4.46 -11.70
N GLY A 5 1.01 -3.98 -12.87
CA GLY A 5 1.69 -2.69 -12.98
C GLY A 5 0.69 -1.54 -12.90
N GLY A 6 0.99 -0.53 -12.10
CA GLY A 6 0.17 0.69 -12.01
C GLY A 6 -1.16 0.47 -11.29
N THR A 7 -1.22 -0.41 -10.30
CA THR A 7 -2.44 -0.68 -9.52
C THR A 7 -2.15 -0.69 -8.02
N GLY A 8 -3.20 -0.51 -7.22
CA GLY A 8 -3.13 -0.61 -5.76
C GLY A 8 -3.55 -2.00 -5.26
N LEU A 9 -3.39 -2.25 -3.94
CA LEU A 9 -3.80 -3.51 -3.31
C LEU A 9 -5.31 -3.81 -3.47
N ASN A 10 -6.13 -2.77 -3.63
CA ASN A 10 -7.56 -2.87 -3.96
C ASN A 10 -7.81 -3.65 -5.25
N ASP A 11 -7.01 -3.45 -6.30
CA ASP A 11 -7.21 -4.13 -7.58
C ASP A 11 -6.83 -5.60 -7.49
N HIS A 12 -5.82 -5.92 -6.67
CA HIS A 12 -5.48 -7.31 -6.35
C HIS A 12 -6.61 -8.02 -5.59
N LEU A 13 -7.28 -7.33 -4.66
CA LEU A 13 -8.45 -7.85 -3.96
C LEU A 13 -9.66 -8.03 -4.88
N ALA A 14 -9.87 -7.11 -5.83
CA ALA A 14 -10.99 -7.18 -6.77
C ALA A 14 -10.79 -8.28 -7.83
N ASP A 15 -9.61 -8.30 -8.47
CA ASP A 15 -9.40 -9.04 -9.72
C ASP A 15 -8.52 -10.27 -9.56
N LYS A 16 -7.71 -10.34 -8.49
CA LYS A 16 -6.74 -11.42 -8.26
C LYS A 16 -7.07 -12.28 -7.05
N ARG A 17 -8.24 -12.09 -6.43
CA ARG A 17 -8.62 -12.84 -5.22
C ARG A 17 -8.49 -14.35 -5.35
N ALA A 18 -8.91 -14.94 -6.48
CA ALA A 18 -8.85 -16.38 -6.71
C ALA A 18 -7.42 -16.98 -6.66
N ILE A 19 -6.39 -16.15 -6.81
CA ILE A 19 -4.98 -16.58 -6.75
C ILE A 19 -4.30 -16.21 -5.43
N ILE A 20 -4.78 -15.19 -4.71
CA ILE A 20 -4.19 -14.72 -3.44
C ILE A 20 -4.94 -15.18 -2.18
N ASP A 21 -6.22 -15.52 -2.26
CA ASP A 21 -7.05 -16.02 -1.14
C ASP A 21 -6.73 -17.49 -0.84
N ARG A 22 -5.57 -17.71 -0.23
CA ARG A 22 -4.96 -19.02 0.06
C ARG A 22 -4.22 -18.97 1.40
N PRO A 23 -3.94 -20.11 2.05
CA PRO A 23 -3.30 -20.17 3.36
C PRO A 23 -1.78 -19.91 3.26
N TRP A 24 -1.39 -18.67 3.00
CA TRP A 24 0.01 -18.25 3.01
C TRP A 24 0.57 -18.19 4.44
N ASP A 25 1.85 -18.52 4.61
CA ASP A 25 2.56 -18.32 5.88
C ASP A 25 3.08 -16.89 6.01
N ILE A 26 3.64 -16.36 4.92
CA ILE A 26 4.24 -15.03 4.85
C ILE A 26 3.79 -14.36 3.56
N VAL A 27 3.33 -13.12 3.69
CA VAL A 27 2.99 -12.24 2.57
C VAL A 27 3.80 -10.96 2.69
N VAL A 28 4.36 -10.50 1.58
CA VAL A 28 4.98 -9.18 1.47
C VAL A 28 4.22 -8.42 0.40
N GLY A 29 3.70 -7.24 0.74
CA GLY A 29 2.87 -6.43 -0.16
C GLY A 29 3.34 -4.99 -0.23
N HIS A 30 3.15 -4.37 -1.38
CA HIS A 30 3.28 -2.93 -1.57
C HIS A 30 2.16 -2.44 -2.48
N GLY A 31 1.75 -1.18 -2.33
CA GLY A 31 0.70 -0.56 -3.12
C GLY A 31 1.21 0.42 -4.16
N TYR A 32 0.31 1.28 -4.62
CA TYR A 32 0.59 2.31 -5.62
C TYR A 32 1.49 3.41 -5.06
N SER A 33 2.46 3.89 -5.84
CA SER A 33 3.55 4.78 -5.34
C SER A 33 3.10 6.18 -4.90
N THR A 34 1.85 6.57 -5.19
CA THR A 34 1.24 7.83 -4.73
C THR A 34 0.11 7.61 -3.72
N LEU A 35 0.02 6.40 -3.14
CA LEU A 35 -0.99 5.94 -2.17
C LEU A 35 -2.38 5.68 -2.77
N ASP A 36 -2.85 6.58 -3.63
CA ASP A 36 -4.10 6.50 -4.38
C ASP A 36 -3.83 7.11 -5.77
N GLU A 37 -4.32 6.46 -6.83
CA GLU A 37 -4.12 6.89 -8.22
C GLU A 37 -4.98 8.11 -8.54
N ASP A 38 -6.23 8.12 -8.08
CA ASP A 38 -7.20 9.20 -8.33
C ASP A 38 -7.00 10.37 -7.36
N ARG A 39 -6.46 10.10 -6.16
CA ARG A 39 -6.24 11.09 -5.10
C ARG A 39 -4.83 10.99 -4.52
N PRO A 40 -3.77 11.36 -5.27
CA PRO A 40 -2.40 11.28 -4.79
C PRO A 40 -2.21 11.89 -3.39
N GLY A 41 -1.52 11.17 -2.53
CA GLY A 41 -1.24 11.58 -1.15
C GLY A 41 -2.33 11.21 -0.13
N ASP A 42 -3.51 10.75 -0.56
CA ASP A 42 -4.53 10.21 0.33
C ASP A 42 -4.23 8.74 0.69
N PRO A 43 -3.97 8.39 1.97
CA PRO A 43 -3.68 7.02 2.37
C PRO A 43 -4.94 6.15 2.54
N GLY A 44 -6.14 6.71 2.42
CA GLY A 44 -7.39 6.03 2.78
C GLY A 44 -7.61 4.71 2.04
N LEU A 45 -7.34 4.67 0.73
CA LEU A 45 -7.49 3.47 -0.09
C LEU A 45 -6.49 2.37 0.31
N LEU A 46 -5.22 2.74 0.54
CA LEU A 46 -4.20 1.83 1.03
C LEU A 46 -4.60 1.23 2.39
N ILE A 47 -4.99 2.07 3.34
CA ILE A 47 -5.36 1.67 4.70
C ILE A 47 -6.53 0.66 4.67
N ALA A 48 -7.58 0.96 3.89
CA ALA A 48 -8.73 0.07 3.74
C ALA A 48 -8.36 -1.27 3.09
N SER A 49 -7.56 -1.22 2.03
CA SER A 49 -7.15 -2.42 1.28
C SER A 49 -6.26 -3.34 2.11
N VAL A 50 -5.32 -2.79 2.89
CA VAL A 50 -4.46 -3.57 3.79
C VAL A 50 -5.29 -4.27 4.86
N LYS A 51 -6.29 -3.58 5.45
CA LYS A 51 -7.21 -4.17 6.43
C LYS A 51 -7.97 -5.36 5.83
N GLU A 52 -8.57 -5.18 4.65
CA GLU A 52 -9.33 -6.24 3.98
C GLU A 52 -8.44 -7.44 3.60
N MET A 53 -7.25 -7.18 3.05
CA MET A 53 -6.30 -8.23 2.71
C MET A 53 -5.82 -9.00 3.94
N ALA A 54 -5.52 -8.30 5.04
CA ALA A 54 -5.11 -8.93 6.29
C ALA A 54 -6.22 -9.84 6.87
N ASP A 55 -7.47 -9.39 6.82
CA ASP A 55 -8.62 -10.19 7.28
C ASP A 55 -8.83 -11.43 6.41
N MET A 56 -8.74 -11.28 5.08
CA MET A 56 -8.84 -12.39 4.11
C MET A 56 -7.73 -13.43 4.35
N LEU A 57 -6.47 -12.99 4.46
CA LEU A 57 -5.34 -13.88 4.69
C LEU A 57 -5.45 -14.61 6.03
N ALA A 58 -5.88 -13.91 7.09
CA ALA A 58 -6.06 -14.51 8.41
C ALA A 58 -7.19 -15.53 8.46
N ALA A 59 -8.23 -15.38 7.62
CA ALA A 59 -9.29 -16.38 7.47
C ALA A 59 -8.78 -17.70 6.88
N GLN A 60 -7.75 -17.65 6.03
CA GLN A 60 -7.11 -18.84 5.47
C GLN A 60 -6.03 -19.41 6.40
N ASN A 61 -5.26 -18.56 7.07
CA ASN A 61 -4.23 -18.94 8.04
C ASN A 61 -4.13 -17.92 9.17
N ALA A 62 -4.63 -18.27 10.37
CA ALA A 62 -4.61 -17.39 11.53
C ALA A 62 -3.19 -17.01 12.02
N GLN A 63 -2.14 -17.71 11.56
CA GLN A 63 -0.74 -17.47 11.89
C GLN A 63 0.02 -16.71 10.78
N VAL A 64 -0.67 -16.25 9.73
CA VAL A 64 -0.05 -15.50 8.63
C VAL A 64 0.68 -14.26 9.14
N LYS A 65 1.85 -13.99 8.55
CA LYS A 65 2.59 -12.74 8.75
C LYS A 65 2.49 -11.90 7.48
N PHE A 66 2.00 -10.67 7.61
CA PHE A 66 1.89 -9.76 6.49
C PHE A 66 2.83 -8.57 6.69
N TYR A 67 3.81 -8.43 5.81
CA TYR A 67 4.75 -7.32 5.82
C TYR A 67 4.38 -6.34 4.72
N LEU A 68 4.23 -5.08 5.06
CA LEU A 68 4.13 -4.02 4.08
C LEU A 68 5.54 -3.54 3.75
N LEU A 69 5.78 -3.25 2.48
CA LEU A 69 7.01 -2.63 2.01
C LEU A 69 6.64 -1.28 1.41
N ALA A 70 6.93 -0.20 2.13
CA ALA A 70 6.71 1.16 1.64
C ALA A 70 7.42 1.37 0.30
N THR A 71 6.74 2.04 -0.62
CA THR A 71 7.37 2.50 -1.86
C THR A 71 8.27 3.70 -1.58
N TRP A 72 8.95 4.16 -2.62
CA TRP A 72 9.90 5.27 -2.55
C TRP A 72 9.31 6.56 -3.14
N SER A 73 9.92 7.69 -2.78
CA SER A 73 9.60 8.99 -3.37
C SER A 73 9.73 8.95 -4.89
N ARG A 74 8.81 9.64 -5.56
CA ARG A 74 8.82 9.86 -7.02
C ARG A 74 9.33 11.26 -7.35
N PRO A 75 10.52 11.41 -7.97
CA PRO A 75 11.04 12.72 -8.33
C PRO A 75 10.12 13.52 -9.28
N ASP A 76 9.38 12.83 -10.14
CA ASP A 76 8.46 13.47 -11.09
C ASP A 76 7.23 14.09 -10.42
N MET A 77 6.88 13.65 -9.20
CA MET A 77 5.85 14.32 -8.38
C MET A 77 6.37 15.59 -7.71
N ILE A 78 7.63 15.96 -7.94
CA ILE A 78 8.32 17.07 -7.25
C ILE A 78 9.00 18.01 -8.25
N TYR A 79 9.70 17.48 -9.26
CA TYR A 79 10.57 18.22 -10.19
C TYR A 79 10.35 17.81 -11.67
N PRO A 80 9.92 18.75 -12.54
CA PRO A 80 8.79 19.63 -12.30
C PRO A 80 7.51 18.78 -12.16
N ALA A 81 6.78 18.99 -11.07
CA ALA A 81 5.49 18.33 -10.87
C ALA A 81 4.36 19.03 -11.63
N ASP A 82 3.30 18.29 -11.93
CA ASP A 82 2.00 18.86 -12.30
C ASP A 82 1.44 19.75 -11.17
N GLU A 83 0.53 20.66 -11.51
CA GLU A 83 -0.07 21.58 -10.50
C GLU A 83 -0.87 20.82 -9.44
N SER A 84 -1.39 19.65 -9.78
CA SER A 84 -2.17 18.77 -8.90
C SER A 84 -1.34 17.94 -7.93
N SER A 85 -0.02 17.80 -8.12
CA SER A 85 0.79 17.00 -7.20
C SER A 85 0.77 17.58 -5.79
N PRO A 86 0.46 16.76 -4.77
CA PRO A 86 0.50 17.19 -3.37
C PRO A 86 1.93 17.43 -2.88
N TRP A 87 2.95 16.93 -3.57
CA TRP A 87 4.36 17.05 -3.19
C TRP A 87 5.12 18.12 -3.98
N ARG A 88 4.43 18.88 -4.83
CA ARG A 88 5.04 19.90 -5.68
C ARG A 88 5.85 20.90 -4.86
N GLY A 89 7.15 21.01 -5.16
CA GLY A 89 8.05 21.96 -4.51
C GLY A 89 8.45 21.61 -3.08
N THR A 90 8.01 20.47 -2.54
CA THR A 90 8.49 19.95 -1.25
C THR A 90 9.87 19.27 -1.38
N PRO A 91 10.63 19.09 -0.30
CA PRO A 91 11.81 18.24 -0.32
C PRO A 91 11.46 16.78 -0.68
N ILE A 92 12.31 16.09 -1.45
CA ILE A 92 12.07 14.68 -1.83
C ILE A 92 11.91 13.73 -0.64
N SER A 93 12.55 14.06 0.49
CA SER A 93 12.41 13.33 1.74
C SER A 93 11.00 13.45 2.35
N GLN A 94 10.26 14.52 2.06
CA GLN A 94 8.91 14.71 2.57
C GLN A 94 7.95 13.67 1.98
N MET A 95 7.98 13.47 0.65
CA MET A 95 7.17 12.42 0.02
C MET A 95 7.48 11.04 0.59
N GLY A 96 8.76 10.74 0.83
CA GLY A 96 9.17 9.46 1.42
C GLY A 96 8.62 9.29 2.83
N ALA A 97 8.68 10.33 3.66
CA ALA A 97 8.11 10.32 5.00
C ALA A 97 6.59 10.18 4.99
N ASP A 98 5.88 10.83 4.06
CA ASP A 98 4.43 10.73 3.95
C ASP A 98 3.99 9.31 3.55
N ILE A 99 4.70 8.70 2.60
CA ILE A 99 4.47 7.30 2.19
C ILE A 99 4.73 6.35 3.36
N GLU A 100 5.86 6.48 4.04
CA GLU A 100 6.20 5.66 5.21
C GLU A 100 5.12 5.76 6.29
N ASN A 101 4.70 6.99 6.62
CA ASN A 101 3.65 7.22 7.61
C ASN A 101 2.30 6.60 7.21
N ALA A 102 1.98 6.58 5.92
CA ALA A 102 0.77 5.94 5.40
C ALA A 102 0.81 4.42 5.57
N TYR A 103 1.95 3.79 5.27
CA TYR A 103 2.17 2.36 5.45
C TYR A 103 2.10 1.94 6.93
N GLU A 104 2.75 2.71 7.78
CA GLU A 104 2.69 2.59 9.23
C GLU A 104 1.25 2.73 9.77
N ALA A 105 0.46 3.68 9.23
CA ALA A 105 -0.95 3.82 9.58
C ALA A 105 -1.80 2.62 9.11
N ALA A 106 -1.53 2.10 7.92
CA ALA A 106 -2.21 0.92 7.37
C ALA A 106 -1.94 -0.32 8.22
N ALA A 107 -0.69 -0.58 8.58
CA ALA A 107 -0.31 -1.69 9.46
C ALA A 107 -0.97 -1.58 10.84
N ARG A 108 -0.92 -0.39 11.46
CA ARG A 108 -1.59 -0.15 12.76
C ARG A 108 -3.09 -0.41 12.70
N ASN A 109 -3.77 -0.01 11.63
CA ASN A 109 -5.21 -0.27 11.45
C ASN A 109 -5.50 -1.77 11.27
N ALA A 110 -4.68 -2.49 10.51
CA ALA A 110 -4.87 -3.91 10.25
C ALA A 110 -4.56 -4.83 11.45
N GLY A 111 -3.80 -4.33 12.42
CA GLY A 111 -3.53 -4.99 13.69
C GLY A 111 -2.21 -5.74 13.75
N ASN A 112 -1.97 -6.44 14.85
CA ASN A 112 -0.66 -6.99 15.24
C ASN A 112 -0.02 -8.04 14.31
N ARG A 113 -0.75 -8.55 13.32
CA ARG A 113 -0.25 -9.49 12.30
C ARG A 113 0.39 -8.79 11.10
N VAL A 114 0.18 -7.48 10.99
CA VAL A 114 0.71 -6.65 9.90
C VAL A 114 1.83 -5.77 10.45
N ALA A 115 2.98 -5.81 9.79
CA ALA A 115 4.09 -4.91 10.06
C ALA A 115 4.17 -3.87 8.94
N GLY A 116 4.31 -2.60 9.33
CA GLY A 116 4.49 -1.45 8.45
C GLY A 116 5.94 -1.26 8.07
#